data_AF-A0A928X9M7-F1
#
_entry.id   AF-A0A928X9M7-F1
#
_cell.length_a   1.000
_cell.length_b   1.000
_cell.length_c   1.000
_cell.angle_alpha   90.00
_cell.angle_beta   90.00
_cell.angle_gamma   90.00
#
_symmetry.space_group_name_H-M   'P 1'
#
loop_
_entity.id
_entity.type
_entity.pdbx_description
1 polymer ?
#
loop_
_entity_poly.entity_id
_entity_poly.type
_entity_poly.pdbx_seq_one_letter_code
_entity_poly.pdbx_strand_id
1 'polypeptide(L)' 'MPRMRRTDALDSEPVGLICPKCGCAHFRVIYLKHLPGGIVRRRRECRHCGRRFTTREYLIA' A
#
# COMPACT_ATOMS: atom_id res chain seq x y z
N MET A 1 -13.58 -41.93 3.36
CA MET A 1 -12.37 -41.25 3.88
C MET A 1 -12.25 -39.91 3.19
N PRO A 2 -12.31 -38.76 3.89
CA PRO A 2 -12.34 -37.46 3.24
C PRO A 2 -10.93 -37.07 2.80
N ARG A 3 -10.77 -36.74 1.51
CA ARG A 3 -9.51 -36.22 0.95
C ARG A 3 -9.22 -34.85 1.57
N MET A 4 -8.16 -34.75 2.38
CA MET A 4 -7.64 -33.49 2.87
C MET A 4 -7.32 -32.57 1.68
N ARG A 5 -8.01 -31.43 1.59
CA ARG A 5 -7.59 -30.31 0.73
C ARG A 5 -6.38 -29.68 1.40
N ARG A 6 -5.23 -29.73 0.72
CA ARG A 6 -4.09 -28.88 1.08
C ARG A 6 -4.55 -27.45 0.87
N THR A 7 -4.54 -26.68 1.95
CA THR A 7 -4.59 -25.22 1.88
C THR A 7 -3.20 -24.74 1.48
N ASP A 8 -3.11 -24.20 0.27
CA ASP A 8 -1.89 -23.60 -0.28
C ASP A 8 -1.58 -22.31 0.50
N ALA A 9 -0.84 -22.44 1.60
CA ALA A 9 -0.44 -21.34 2.47
C ALA A 9 0.95 -20.78 2.12
N LEU A 10 1.25 -20.59 0.83
CA LEU A 10 2.57 -20.20 0.35
C LEU A 10 2.47 -19.23 -0.84
N ASP A 11 1.83 -18.09 -0.63
CA ASP A 11 2.15 -16.86 -1.35
C ASP A 11 1.58 -15.67 -0.56
N SER A 12 2.32 -15.20 0.42
CA SER A 12 1.96 -13.99 1.19
C SER A 12 3.13 -13.03 1.19
N GLU A 13 3.71 -12.82 0.01
CA GLU A 13 4.48 -11.60 -0.22
C GLU A 13 3.54 -10.42 0.00
N PRO A 14 3.91 -9.41 0.81
CA PRO A 14 3.02 -8.30 1.12
C PRO A 14 2.75 -7.48 -0.15
N VAL A 15 1.62 -7.76 -0.81
CA VAL A 15 1.16 -7.03 -1.98
C VAL A 15 0.71 -5.63 -1.54
N GLY A 16 1.63 -4.67 -1.54
CA GLY A 16 1.29 -3.28 -1.25
C GLY A 16 2.44 -2.43 -0.75
N LEU A 17 2.10 -1.19 -0.37
CA LEU A 17 3.06 -0.32 0.30
C LEU A 17 3.23 -0.75 1.75
N ILE A 18 4.47 -0.79 2.21
CA ILE A 18 4.83 -1.01 3.61
C ILE A 18 5.58 0.20 4.14
N CYS A 19 5.41 0.51 5.43
CA CYS A 19 6.13 1.60 6.05
C CYS A 19 7.61 1.20 6.19
N PRO A 20 8.57 1.96 5.65
CA PRO A 20 9.99 1.61 5.77
C PRO A 20 10.52 1.71 7.20
N LYS A 21 9.79 2.37 8.12
CA LYS A 21 10.20 2.53 9.52
C LYS A 21 9.71 1.38 10.42
N CYS A 22 8.49 0.90 10.21
CA CYS A 22 7.85 -0.03 11.15
C CYS A 22 7.19 -1.25 10.48
N GLY A 23 7.29 -1.40 9.16
CA GLY A 23 6.73 -2.53 8.42
C GLY A 23 5.20 -2.51 8.26
N CYS A 24 4.47 -1.61 8.91
CA CYS A 24 3.00 -1.56 8.80
C CYS A 24 2.53 -1.17 7.39
N ALA A 25 1.50 -1.87 6.89
CA ALA A 25 0.82 -1.56 5.62
C ALA A 25 -0.37 -0.58 5.78
N HIS A 26 -0.64 -0.10 7.00
CA HIS A 26 -1.78 0.77 7.29
C HIS A 26 -1.39 2.26 7.23
N PHE A 27 -1.96 2.96 6.25
CA PHE A 27 -1.72 4.39 6.04
C PHE A 27 -3.01 5.21 6.02
N ARG A 28 -2.91 6.46 6.44
CA ARG A 28 -3.92 7.50 6.26
C ARG A 28 -3.48 8.42 5.13
N VAL A 29 -4.34 8.70 4.16
CA VAL A 29 -4.08 9.76 3.18
C VAL A 29 -4.36 11.10 3.86
N ILE A 30 -3.35 11.96 3.91
CA ILE A 30 -3.44 13.29 4.52
C ILE A 30 -3.52 14.41 3.47
N TYR A 31 -3.13 14.12 2.23
CA TYR A 31 -3.17 15.08 1.14
C TYR A 31 -3.29 14.35 -0.19
N LEU A 32 -4.14 14.87 -1.07
CA LEU A 32 -4.32 14.39 -2.43
C LEU A 32 -4.38 15.59 -3.36
N LYS A 33 -3.55 15.59 -4.41
CA LYS A 33 -3.55 16.62 -5.44
C LYS A 33 -3.42 15.98 -6.82
N HIS A 34 -4.31 16.37 -7.71
CA HIS A 34 -4.18 16.10 -9.14
C HIS A 34 -3.21 17.11 -9.75
N LEU A 35 -2.22 16.61 -10.46
CA LEU A 35 -1.25 17.37 -11.23
C LEU A 35 -1.60 17.27 -12.71
N PRO A 36 -1.24 18.29 -13.51
CA PRO A 36 -1.37 18.22 -14.96
C PRO A 36 -0.57 17.02 -15.51
N GLY A 37 -1.07 16.42 -16.60
CA GLY A 37 -0.47 15.23 -17.20
C GLY A 37 -0.92 13.90 -16.57
N GLY A 38 -2.09 13.85 -15.92
CA GLY A 38 -2.65 12.61 -15.39
C GLY A 38 -1.93 12.06 -14.15
N ILE A 39 -1.16 12.89 -13.45
CA ILE A 39 -0.39 12.47 -12.27
C ILE A 39 -1.20 12.77 -11.01
N VAL A 40 -1.34 11.77 -10.13
CA VAL A 40 -1.94 11.93 -8.81
C VAL A 40 -0.85 11.88 -7.76
N ARG A 41 -0.69 12.96 -7.00
CA ARG A 41 0.23 13.02 -5.86
C ARG A 41 -0.56 12.80 -4.57
N ARG A 42 -0.26 11.71 -3.85
CA ARG A 42 -0.85 11.42 -2.55
C ARG A 42 0.21 11.48 -1.46
N ARG A 43 -0.05 12.21 -0.38
CA ARG A 43 0.76 12.16 0.84
C ARG A 43 0.07 11.25 1.84
N ARG A 44 0.81 10.27 2.33
CA ARG A 44 0.34 9.21 3.22
C ARG A 44 1.09 9.30 4.54
N GLU A 45 0.40 9.02 5.63
CA GLU A 45 0.92 8.98 6.98
C GLU A 45 0.69 7.58 7.56
N CYS A 46 1.74 6.93 8.05
CA CYS A 46 1.63 5.65 8.73
C CYS A 46 0.87 5.83 10.05
N ARG A 47 -0.17 5.01 10.27
CA ARG A 47 -0.98 5.09 11.50
C ARG A 47 -0.24 4.61 12.74
N HIS A 48 0.79 3.76 12.57
CA HIS A 48 1.50 3.16 13.69
C HIS A 48 2.67 4.02 14.18
N CYS A 49 3.46 4.60 13.26
CA CYS A 49 4.67 5.36 13.62
C CYS A 49 4.63 6.85 13.24
N GLY A 50 3.54 7.32 12.62
CA GLY A 50 3.38 8.71 12.17
C GLY A 50 4.26 9.11 10.98
N ARG A 51 5.01 8.17 10.37
CA ARG A 51 5.90 8.50 9.26
C ARG A 51 5.11 8.93 8.03
N ARG A 52 5.49 10.07 7.44
CA ARG A 52 4.87 10.63 6.25
C ARG A 52 5.71 10.38 5.01
N PHE A 53 5.07 9.98 3.92
CA PHE A 53 5.70 9.82 2.61
C PHE A 53 4.74 10.22 1.50
N THR A 54 5.27 10.46 0.30
CA THR A 54 4.50 10.90 -0.86
C THR A 54 4.59 9.85 -1.96
N THR A 55 3.44 9.41 -2.48
CA THR A 55 3.36 8.58 -3.68
C THR A 55 2.94 9.43 -4.87
N ARG A 56 3.54 9.15 -6.03
CA ARG A 56 3.10 9.66 -7.33
C ARG A 56 2.52 8.48 -8.09
N GLU A 57 1.25 8.57 -8.42
CA GLU A 57 0.53 7.59 -9.22
C GLU A 57 0.32 8.20 -10.60
N TYR A 58 0.70 7.47 -11.65
CA TYR A 58 0.44 7.87 -13.03
C TYR A 58 -0.85 7.19 -13.46
N LEU A 59 -1.83 7.97 -13.91
CA LEU A 59 -3.01 7.43 -14.56
C LEU A 59 -2.57 7.00 -15.96
N ILE A 60 -2.44 5.69 -16.16
CA ILE A 60 -2.28 5.10 -17.49
C ILE A 60 -3.69 4.99 -18.04
N ALA A 61 -4.00 5.77 -19.07
CA ALA A 61 -5.26 5.73 -19.81
C ALA A 61 -5.25 4.58 -20.81
#